data_AF-A0A356B8E2-F1
#
_entry.id   AF-A0A356B8E2-F1
#
_cell.length_a   1.000
_cell.length_b   1.000
_cell.length_c   1.000
_cell.angle_alpha   90.00
_cell.angle_beta   90.00
_cell.angle_gamma   90.00
#
_symmetry.space_group_name_H-M   'P 1'
#
loop_
_entity.id
_entity.type
_entity.pdbx_description
1 polymer ?
#
loop_
_entity_poly.entity_id
_entity_poly.type
_entity_poly.pdbx_seq_one_letter_code
_entity_poly.pdbx_strand_id
1 'polypeptide(L)' 'MKEITLYDIQAVSGGGDVDWGAVGAGLGAVAIGVAIAATPVGWVGAAGATLFSFGGGFSIGLGISDSIETWASY' A
#
# COMPACT_ATOMS: atom_id res chain seq x y z
N MET A 1 -8.39 -15.43 31.46
CA MET A 1 -8.48 -14.56 30.26
C MET A 1 -7.31 -13.61 30.30
N LYS A 2 -6.55 -13.48 29.22
CA LYS A 2 -5.40 -12.57 29.13
C LYS A 2 -5.94 -11.15 28.95
N GLU A 3 -5.46 -10.18 29.73
CA GLU A 3 -5.81 -8.77 29.50
C GLU A 3 -5.22 -8.36 28.15
N ILE A 4 -6.09 -7.98 27.22
CA ILE A 4 -5.69 -7.45 25.91
C ILE A 4 -5.50 -5.96 26.10
N THR A 5 -4.28 -5.48 25.85
CA THR A 5 -3.98 -4.04 25.92
C THR A 5 -4.48 -3.33 24.66
N LEU A 6 -4.72 -2.01 24.74
CA LEU A 6 -5.08 -1.22 23.55
C LEU A 6 -4.02 -1.34 22.44
N TYR A 7 -2.77 -1.54 22.82
CA TYR A 7 -1.66 -1.79 21.90
C TYR A 7 -1.84 -3.12 21.15
N ASP A 8 -2.19 -4.22 21.83
CA ASP A 8 -2.47 -5.50 21.20
C ASP A 8 -3.66 -5.44 20.23
N ILE A 9 -4.64 -4.57 20.51
CA ILE A 9 -5.79 -4.34 19.61
C ILE A 9 -5.34 -3.59 18.35
N GLN A 10 -4.49 -2.57 18.49
CA GLN A 10 -3.95 -1.80 17.36
C GLN A 10 -2.99 -2.63 16.50
N ALA A 11 -2.26 -3.56 17.11
CA ALA A 11 -1.42 -4.54 16.44
C ALA A 11 -2.21 -5.43 15.48
N VAL A 12 -3.31 -6.00 15.98
CA VAL A 12 -4.12 -6.97 15.24
C VAL A 12 -5.03 -6.28 14.22
N SER A 13 -5.48 -5.05 14.48
CA SER A 13 -6.29 -4.28 13.53
C SER A 13 -5.46 -3.60 12.42
N GLY A 14 -4.13 -3.71 12.46
CA GLY A 14 -3.22 -3.02 11.55
C GLY A 14 -3.20 -1.51 11.75
N GLY A 15 -3.71 -0.99 12.87
CA GLY A 15 -3.90 0.44 13.11
C GLY A 15 -2.75 1.16 13.81
N GLY A 16 -1.75 0.44 14.32
CA GLY A 16 -0.63 1.04 15.07
C GLY A 16 0.37 1.79 14.20
N ASP A 17 0.89 1.13 13.16
CA ASP A 17 2.06 1.62 12.41
C ASP A 17 1.91 1.51 10.87
N VAL A 18 0.76 1.04 10.36
CA VAL A 18 0.51 0.97 8.91
C VAL A 18 -0.08 2.30 8.43
N ASP A 19 0.60 2.96 7.50
CA ASP A 19 0.05 4.12 6.81
C ASP A 19 -0.96 3.68 5.75
N TRP A 20 -2.21 3.50 6.18
CA TRP A 20 -3.34 3.18 5.31
C TRP A 20 -3.63 4.27 4.26
N GLY A 21 -3.20 5.51 4.48
CA GLY A 21 -3.28 6.58 3.51
C GLY A 21 -2.34 6.32 2.33
N ALA A 22 -1.08 5.97 2.61
CA ALA A 22 -0.11 5.58 1.59
C ALA A 22 -0.51 4.29 0.85
N VAL A 23 -1.03 3.29 1.58
CA VAL A 23 -1.56 2.05 0.99
C VAL A 23 -2.76 2.32 0.08
N GLY A 24 -3.71 3.16 0.53
CA GLY A 24 -4.88 3.54 -0.24
C GLY A 24 -4.53 4.34 -1.50
N ALA A 25 -3.63 5.32 -1.39
CA ALA A 25 -3.13 6.08 -2.53
C ALA A 25 -2.40 5.17 -3.52
N GLY A 26 -1.61 4.24 -3.03
CA GLY A 26 -0.89 3.29 -3.86
C GLY A 26 -1.82 2.30 -4.59
N LEU A 27 -2.85 1.78 -3.92
CA LEU A 27 -3.88 0.95 -4.55
C LEU A 27 -4.64 1.72 -5.64
N GLY A 28 -4.95 2.99 -5.40
CA GLY A 28 -5.57 3.86 -6.41
C GLY A 28 -4.68 4.03 -7.65
N ALA A 29 -3.38 4.26 -7.45
CA ALA A 29 -2.43 4.38 -8.55
C ALA A 29 -2.29 3.06 -9.34
N VAL A 30 -2.24 1.90 -8.67
CA VAL A 30 -2.26 0.59 -9.36
C VAL A 30 -3.56 0.41 -10.14
N ALA A 31 -4.71 0.77 -9.57
CA ALA A 31 -6.00 0.68 -10.26
C ALA A 31 -6.04 1.55 -11.53
N ILE A 32 -5.45 2.74 -11.51
CA ILE A 32 -5.26 3.58 -12.70
C ILE A 32 -4.38 2.86 -13.73
N GLY A 33 -3.27 2.27 -13.31
CA GLY A 33 -2.39 1.51 -14.19
C GLY A 33 -3.08 0.32 -14.85
N VAL A 34 -3.87 -0.43 -14.08
CA VAL A 34 -4.70 -1.56 -14.59
C VAL A 34 -5.78 -1.07 -15.55
N ALA A 35 -6.46 0.03 -15.23
CA ALA A 35 -7.47 0.60 -16.11
C ALA A 35 -6.88 1.04 -17.46
N ILE A 36 -5.69 1.64 -17.45
CA ILE A 36 -4.98 2.02 -18.67
C ILE A 36 -4.58 0.76 -19.46
N ALA A 37 -4.01 -0.25 -18.79
CA ALA A 37 -3.62 -1.52 -19.42
C ALA A 37 -4.80 -2.33 -19.99
N ALA A 38 -6.00 -2.17 -19.42
CA ALA A 38 -7.22 -2.82 -19.89
C ALA A 38 -7.82 -2.16 -21.15
N THR A 39 -7.33 -0.99 -21.55
CA THR A 39 -7.73 -0.31 -22.79
C THR A 39 -6.68 -0.50 -23.88
N PRO A 40 -7.05 -0.47 -25.18
CA PRO A 40 -6.08 -0.58 -26.28
C PRO A 40 -5.29 0.71 -26.38
N VAL A 41 -4.30 0.85 -25.52
CA VAL A 41 -3.36 1.97 -25.50
C VAL A 41 -2.09 1.59 -26.22
N GLY A 42 -1.61 2.48 -27.09
CA GLY A 42 -0.29 2.34 -27.71
C GLY A 42 0.84 2.39 -26.67
N TRP A 43 2.09 2.37 -27.14
CA TRP A 43 3.29 2.37 -26.29
C TRP A 43 3.30 3.46 -25.19
N VAL A 44 2.67 4.61 -25.45
CA VAL A 44 2.54 5.71 -24.47
C VAL A 44 1.67 5.31 -23.27
N GLY A 45 0.52 4.67 -23.49
CA GLY A 45 -0.31 4.23 -22.36
C GLY A 45 0.26 3.00 -21.67
N ALA A 46 1.00 2.14 -22.37
CA ALA A 46 1.76 1.07 -21.72
C ALA A 46 2.85 1.65 -20.78
N ALA A 47 3.54 2.70 -21.20
CA ALA A 47 4.50 3.41 -20.35
C ALA A 47 3.80 4.08 -19.15
N GLY A 48 2.66 4.74 -19.36
CA GLY A 48 1.84 5.32 -18.31
C GLY A 48 1.36 4.30 -17.29
N ALA A 49 0.81 3.17 -17.75
CA ALA A 49 0.37 2.07 -16.89
C ALA A 49 1.51 1.52 -16.03
N THR A 50 2.70 1.39 -16.61
CA THR A 50 3.89 0.93 -15.89
C THR A 50 4.28 1.90 -14.77
N LEU A 51 4.28 3.20 -15.04
CA LEU A 51 4.61 4.23 -14.05
C LEU A 51 3.59 4.29 -12.90
N PHE A 52 2.30 4.25 -13.22
CA PHE A 52 1.24 4.27 -12.20
C PHE A 52 1.22 3.00 -11.35
N SER A 53 1.41 1.82 -11.96
CA SER A 53 1.51 0.56 -11.23
C SER A 53 2.78 0.48 -10.36
N PHE A 54 3.91 0.97 -10.87
CA PHE A 54 5.17 1.01 -10.12
C PHE A 54 5.10 1.96 -8.94
N GLY A 55 4.67 3.21 -9.17
CA GLY A 55 4.50 4.20 -8.10
C GLY A 55 3.46 3.77 -7.06
N GLY A 56 2.37 3.15 -7.51
CA GLY A 56 1.35 2.61 -6.62
C GLY A 56 1.87 1.47 -5.74
N GLY A 57 2.59 0.51 -6.33
CA GLY A 57 3.23 -0.58 -5.58
C GLY A 57 4.28 -0.08 -4.59
N PHE A 58 5.06 0.94 -4.96
CA PHE A 58 6.06 1.54 -4.09
C PHE A 58 5.42 2.24 -2.86
N SER A 59 4.35 3.02 -3.06
CA SER A 59 3.63 3.66 -1.95
C SER A 59 2.95 2.66 -1.00
N ILE A 60 2.40 1.55 -1.53
CA ILE A 60 1.91 0.44 -0.70
C ILE A 60 3.05 -0.16 0.11
N GLY A 61 4.20 -0.40 -0.54
CA GLY A 61 5.39 -0.94 0.11
C GLY A 61 5.87 -0.08 1.26
N LEU A 62 5.97 1.24 1.09
CA LEU A 62 6.37 2.17 2.14
C LEU A 62 5.37 2.21 3.32
N GLY A 63 4.06 2.28 3.02
CA GLY A 63 3.04 2.31 4.07
C GLY A 63 3.00 1.03 4.92
N ILE A 64 3.48 -0.09 4.37
CA ILE A 64 3.61 -1.37 5.08
C ILE A 64 5.01 -1.52 5.70
N SER A 65 6.10 -1.09 5.06
CA SER A 65 7.46 -1.30 5.59
C SER A 65 7.74 -0.47 6.83
N ASP A 66 7.22 0.77 6.88
CA ASP A 66 7.33 1.63 8.06
C ASP A 66 6.65 0.98 9.27
N SER A 67 5.56 0.23 9.02
CA SER A 67 4.95 -0.61 10.03
C SER A 67 5.85 -1.77 10.46
N ILE A 68 6.44 -2.50 9.51
CA ILE A 68 7.27 -3.69 9.80
C ILE A 68 8.54 -3.31 10.56
N GLU A 69 9.22 -2.22 10.20
CA GLU A 69 10.41 -1.75 10.93
C GLU A 69 10.07 -1.36 12.37
N THR A 70 8.91 -0.73 12.58
CA THR A 70 8.43 -0.37 13.92
C THR A 70 8.17 -1.63 14.75
N TRP A 71 7.48 -2.63 14.19
CA TRP A 71 7.24 -3.94 14.85
C TRP A 71 8.51 -4.74 15.12
N ALA A 72 9.51 -4.70 14.24
CA ALA A 72 10.77 -5.44 14.39
C ALA A 72 11.73 -4.83 15.43
N SER A 73 11.44 -3.61 15.90
CA SER A 73 12.25 -2.88 16.89
C SER A 73 11.78 -3.04 18.35
N TYR A 74 10.65 -3.74 18.56
CA TYR A 74 10.11 -4.16 19.87
C TYR A 74 10.40 -5.63 20.16
#